data_AF-A0A7J6KMI3-F1
#
_entry.id   AF-A0A7J6KMI3-F1
#
_cell.length_a   1.000
_cell.length_b   1.000
_cell.length_c   1.000
_cell.angle_alpha   90.00
_cell.angle_beta   90.00
_cell.angle_gamma   90.00
#
_symmetry.space_group_name_H-M   'P 1'
#
loop_
_entity.id
_entity.type
_entity.pdbx_description
1 polymer ?
#
loop_
_entity_poly.entity_id
_entity_poly.type
_entity_poly.pdbx_seq_one_letter_code
_entity_poly.pdbx_strand_id
1 'polypeptide(L)'
;MALNPEKIRQRFEKAVDLVQKTQAGSVAFENNCEQAFGEFRIATLHSKRAPHLLDEVTLKEDVWDFLLKVSETRPPYHQRVDEVVDILLHSKPWMEAFAKNPHLVQSRSRLPEEIRPAFDNRLQNFVELEDVRQYRFLLEDPSKAGILGKAVEAFNKQYCGTTISISDGTDDKYDCIVLPSDSCDKAEEHLKKGKDVLLLGRLPE
;
A
#
# COMPACT_ATOMS: atom_id res chain seq x y z
N MET A 1 7.36 -18.43 -27.73
CA MET A 1 6.01 -18.26 -28.33
C MET A 1 5.16 -17.50 -27.33
N ALA A 2 4.50 -16.41 -27.73
CA ALA A 2 3.57 -15.71 -26.84
C ALA A 2 2.36 -16.62 -26.61
N LEU A 3 2.00 -16.87 -25.34
CA LEU A 3 0.80 -17.62 -25.00
C LEU A 3 -0.44 -16.80 -25.39
N ASN A 4 -1.44 -17.49 -25.95
CA ASN A 4 -2.76 -16.94 -26.20
C ASN A 4 -3.34 -16.37 -24.88
N PRO A 5 -3.91 -15.14 -24.85
CA PRO A 5 -4.56 -14.55 -23.69
C PRO A 5 -5.47 -15.49 -22.90
N GLU A 6 -6.26 -16.32 -23.59
CA GLU A 6 -7.17 -17.26 -22.95
C GLU A 6 -6.42 -18.34 -22.14
N LYS A 7 -5.25 -18.78 -22.63
CA LYS A 7 -4.40 -19.73 -21.90
C LYS A 7 -3.75 -19.09 -20.67
N ILE A 8 -3.55 -17.77 -20.69
CA ILE A 8 -3.01 -17.04 -19.53
C ILE A 8 -4.10 -16.96 -18.45
N ARG A 9 -5.34 -16.63 -18.84
CA ARG A 9 -6.50 -16.60 -17.92
C ARG A 9 -6.73 -17.95 -17.24
N GLN A 10 -6.79 -19.04 -18.02
CA GLN A 10 -6.93 -20.40 -17.48
C GLN A 10 -5.80 -20.79 -16.52
N ARG A 11 -4.57 -20.30 -16.77
CA ARG A 11 -3.45 -20.52 -15.86
C ARG A 11 -3.62 -19.75 -14.55
N PHE A 12 -4.09 -18.51 -14.59
CA PHE A 12 -4.39 -17.77 -13.36
C PHE A 12 -5.49 -18.45 -12.55
N GLU A 13 -6.59 -18.87 -13.18
CA GLU A 13 -7.67 -19.59 -12.50
C GLU A 13 -7.14 -20.85 -11.79
N LYS A 14 -6.38 -21.68 -12.51
CA LYS A 14 -5.73 -22.85 -11.92
C LYS A 14 -4.77 -22.49 -10.78
N ALA A 15 -3.99 -21.43 -10.94
CA ALA A 15 -3.03 -21.00 -9.93
C ALA A 15 -3.74 -20.51 -8.65
N VAL A 16 -4.81 -19.73 -8.79
CA VAL A 16 -5.63 -19.25 -7.67
C VAL A 16 -6.29 -20.42 -6.94
N ASP A 17 -6.84 -21.39 -7.66
CA ASP A 17 -7.41 -22.61 -7.06
C ASP A 17 -6.36 -23.38 -6.23
N LEU A 18 -5.12 -23.46 -6.72
CA LEU A 18 -4.03 -24.10 -6.00
C LEU A 18 -3.62 -23.29 -4.76
N VAL A 19 -3.54 -21.97 -4.87
CA VAL A 19 -3.26 -21.08 -3.73
C VAL A 19 -4.28 -21.28 -2.62
N GLN A 20 -5.58 -21.27 -2.94
CA GLN A 20 -6.63 -21.49 -1.94
C GLN A 20 -6.52 -22.87 -1.27
N LYS A 21 -6.21 -23.92 -2.03
CA LYS A 21 -5.97 -25.27 -1.46
C LYS A 21 -4.80 -25.28 -0.48
N THR A 22 -3.76 -24.49 -0.73
CA THR A 22 -2.61 -24.38 0.19
C THR A 22 -2.96 -23.67 1.49
N GLN A 23 -3.98 -22.81 1.49
CA GLN A 23 -4.41 -22.07 2.68
C GLN A 23 -5.33 -22.88 3.61
N ALA A 24 -5.74 -24.10 3.22
CA ALA A 24 -6.57 -24.97 4.07
C ALA A 24 -5.90 -25.44 5.38
N GLY A 25 -4.57 -25.30 5.51
CA GLY A 25 -3.84 -25.62 6.73
C GLY A 25 -2.33 -25.77 6.51
N SER A 26 -1.55 -25.93 7.59
CA SER A 26 -0.08 -26.02 7.50
C SER A 26 0.40 -27.19 6.64
N VAL A 27 -0.21 -28.37 6.82
CA VAL A 27 0.13 -29.57 6.04
C VAL A 27 -0.18 -29.39 4.55
N ALA A 28 -1.30 -28.74 4.24
CA ALA A 28 -1.67 -28.44 2.85
C ALA A 28 -0.70 -27.46 2.21
N PHE A 29 -0.24 -26.46 2.97
CA PHE A 29 0.76 -25.51 2.53
C PHE A 29 2.11 -26.20 2.26
N GLU A 30 2.63 -26.97 3.21
CA GLU A 30 3.92 -27.65 3.08
C GLU A 30 4.00 -28.54 1.84
N ASN A 31 2.92 -29.26 1.54
CA ASN A 31 2.88 -30.21 0.42
C ASN A 31 2.65 -29.56 -0.95
N ASN A 32 1.99 -28.40 -1.01
CA ASN A 32 1.49 -27.85 -2.28
C ASN A 32 2.02 -26.44 -2.61
N CYS A 33 2.68 -25.75 -1.68
CA CYS A 33 3.09 -24.35 -1.87
C CYS A 33 4.01 -24.15 -3.08
N GLU A 34 4.97 -25.05 -3.33
CA GLU A 34 5.91 -24.91 -4.44
C GLU A 34 5.22 -25.02 -5.80
N GLN A 35 4.27 -25.96 -5.92
CA GLN A 35 3.47 -26.13 -7.13
C GLN A 35 2.56 -24.92 -7.36
N ALA A 36 1.86 -24.48 -6.32
CA ALA A 36 0.97 -23.32 -6.39
C ALA A 36 1.75 -22.05 -6.78
N PHE A 37 2.89 -21.81 -6.12
CA PHE A 37 3.77 -20.68 -6.42
C PHE A 37 4.34 -20.75 -7.82
N GLY A 38 4.78 -21.93 -8.27
CA GLY A 38 5.31 -22.14 -9.61
C GLY A 38 4.29 -21.81 -10.71
N GLU A 39 3.05 -22.29 -10.56
CA GLU A 39 1.97 -22.00 -11.52
C GLU A 39 1.60 -20.51 -11.51
N PHE A 40 1.49 -19.91 -10.32
CA PHE A 40 1.18 -18.48 -10.19
C PHE A 40 2.29 -17.61 -10.82
N ARG A 41 3.56 -17.86 -10.48
CA ARG A 41 4.70 -17.14 -11.05
C ARG A 41 4.71 -17.21 -12.57
N ILE A 42 4.50 -18.39 -13.14
CA ILE A 42 4.49 -18.56 -14.60
C ILE A 42 3.33 -17.76 -15.23
N ALA A 43 2.14 -17.77 -14.62
CA ALA A 43 1.01 -16.97 -15.08
C ALA A 43 1.32 -15.47 -15.05
N THR A 44 1.88 -14.97 -13.94
CA THR A 44 2.30 -13.57 -13.77
C THR A 44 3.39 -13.15 -14.75
N LEU A 45 4.34 -14.03 -15.07
CA LEU A 45 5.36 -13.73 -16.07
C LEU A 45 4.80 -13.65 -17.48
N HIS A 46 3.83 -14.49 -17.81
CA HIS A 46 3.17 -14.45 -19.11
C HIS A 46 2.25 -13.24 -19.27
N SER A 47 1.70 -12.70 -18.19
CA SER A 47 0.87 -11.49 -18.23
C SER A 47 1.66 -10.20 -18.46
N LYS A 48 3.01 -10.19 -18.42
CA LYS A 48 3.83 -9.00 -18.75
C LYS A 48 3.47 -8.35 -20.10
N ARG A 49 3.02 -9.14 -21.07
CA ARG A 49 2.60 -8.66 -22.40
C ARG A 49 1.11 -8.33 -22.51
N ALA A 50 0.32 -8.70 -21.49
CA ALA A 50 -1.11 -8.46 -21.40
C ALA A 50 -1.49 -8.12 -19.94
N PRO A 51 -1.09 -6.94 -19.42
CA PRO A 51 -1.23 -6.61 -17.99
C PRO A 51 -2.68 -6.62 -17.49
N HIS A 52 -3.65 -6.32 -18.36
CA HIS A 52 -5.07 -6.37 -18.01
C HIS A 52 -5.52 -7.76 -17.51
N LEU A 53 -4.89 -8.85 -17.98
CA LEU A 53 -5.21 -10.21 -17.52
C LEU A 53 -4.79 -10.44 -16.07
N LEU A 54 -3.75 -9.74 -15.60
CA LEU A 54 -3.34 -9.75 -14.21
C LEU A 54 -4.37 -9.04 -13.33
N ASP A 55 -4.97 -7.95 -13.83
CA ASP A 55 -5.97 -7.17 -13.11
C ASP A 55 -7.30 -7.93 -12.94
N GLU A 56 -7.62 -8.83 -13.88
CA GLU A 56 -8.82 -9.69 -13.85
C GLU A 56 -8.76 -10.82 -12.80
N VAL A 57 -7.57 -11.11 -12.26
CA VAL A 57 -7.39 -12.20 -11.28
C VAL A 57 -8.23 -11.95 -10.02
N THR A 58 -9.03 -12.92 -9.62
CA THR A 58 -9.83 -12.86 -8.38
C THR A 58 -8.97 -13.15 -7.14
N LEU A 59 -9.50 -12.86 -5.95
CA LEU A 59 -8.88 -13.28 -4.68
C LEU A 59 -7.44 -12.76 -4.46
N LYS A 60 -7.20 -11.50 -4.85
CA LYS A 60 -5.88 -10.86 -4.76
C LYS A 60 -5.31 -10.85 -3.33
N GLU A 61 -6.18 -10.70 -2.33
CA GLU A 61 -5.78 -10.70 -0.92
C GLU A 61 -5.25 -12.06 -0.46
N ASP A 62 -5.93 -13.15 -0.86
CA ASP A 62 -5.49 -14.53 -0.57
C ASP A 62 -4.14 -14.82 -1.23
N VAL A 63 -3.96 -14.35 -2.46
CA VAL A 63 -2.68 -14.51 -3.17
C VAL A 63 -1.57 -13.70 -2.50
N TRP A 64 -1.85 -12.50 -2.02
CA TRP A 64 -0.87 -11.71 -1.25
C TRP A 64 -0.48 -12.41 0.05
N ASP A 65 -1.44 -12.89 0.83
CA ASP A 65 -1.16 -13.64 2.06
C ASP A 65 -0.30 -14.88 1.78
N PHE A 66 -0.64 -15.61 0.71
CA PHE A 66 0.16 -16.74 0.24
C PHE A 66 1.60 -16.35 -0.13
N LEU A 67 1.81 -15.27 -0.87
CA LEU A 67 3.14 -14.79 -1.25
C LEU A 67 3.97 -14.37 -0.04
N LEU A 68 3.36 -13.68 0.93
CA LEU A 68 4.01 -13.33 2.20
C LEU A 68 4.43 -14.59 2.97
N LYS A 69 3.57 -15.60 3.01
CA LYS A 69 3.86 -16.88 3.68
C LYS A 69 4.96 -17.67 2.97
N VAL A 70 4.97 -17.70 1.64
CA VAL A 70 6.05 -18.32 0.85
C VAL A 70 7.37 -17.60 1.12
N SER A 71 7.36 -16.28 1.13
CA SER A 71 8.55 -15.47 1.44
C SER A 71 9.10 -15.79 2.83
N GLU A 72 8.25 -15.85 3.86
CA GLU A 72 8.68 -16.15 5.23
C GLU A 72 9.22 -17.58 5.39
N THR A 73 8.57 -18.56 4.76
CA THR A 73 8.80 -19.99 5.04
C THR A 73 9.73 -20.68 4.04
N ARG A 74 10.04 -20.06 2.90
CA ARG A 74 10.85 -20.66 1.82
C ARG A 74 11.91 -19.68 1.28
N PRO A 75 12.98 -19.39 2.05
CA PRO A 75 14.06 -18.50 1.62
C PRO A 75 14.66 -18.79 0.23
N PRO A 76 14.80 -20.06 -0.23
CA PRO A 76 15.29 -20.34 -1.59
C PRO A 76 14.43 -19.75 -2.72
N TYR A 77 13.21 -19.30 -2.43
CA TYR A 77 12.30 -18.71 -3.39
C TYR A 77 12.26 -17.18 -3.35
N HIS A 78 13.00 -16.51 -2.46
CA HIS A 78 13.00 -15.03 -2.31
C HIS A 78 13.16 -14.29 -3.64
N GLN A 79 14.21 -14.61 -4.42
CA GLN A 79 14.43 -13.99 -5.73
C GLN A 79 13.24 -14.15 -6.72
N ARG A 80 12.53 -15.29 -6.62
CA ARG A 80 11.36 -15.55 -7.47
C ARG A 80 10.13 -14.82 -6.95
N VAL A 81 10.01 -14.65 -5.64
CA VAL A 81 8.97 -13.84 -5.01
C VAL A 81 9.17 -12.39 -5.42
N ASP A 82 10.39 -11.86 -5.34
CA ASP A 82 10.71 -10.48 -5.77
C ASP A 82 10.28 -10.22 -7.21
N GLU A 83 10.57 -11.15 -8.12
CA GLU A 83 10.17 -11.02 -9.52
C GLU A 83 8.64 -10.96 -9.69
N VAL A 84 7.89 -11.76 -8.93
CA VAL A 84 6.42 -11.73 -8.95
C VAL A 84 5.92 -10.41 -8.35
N VAL A 85 6.42 -10.04 -7.18
CA VAL A 85 6.01 -8.84 -6.45
C VAL A 85 6.28 -7.59 -7.27
N ASP A 86 7.45 -7.47 -7.91
CA ASP A 86 7.80 -6.37 -8.80
C ASP A 86 6.75 -6.17 -9.90
N ILE A 87 6.24 -7.25 -10.50
CA ILE A 87 5.15 -7.17 -11.50
C ILE A 87 3.85 -6.68 -10.85
N LEU A 88 3.51 -7.19 -9.67
CA LEU A 88 2.30 -6.81 -8.95
C LEU A 88 2.31 -5.34 -8.51
N LEU A 89 3.48 -4.77 -8.17
CA LEU A 89 3.63 -3.35 -7.78
C LEU A 89 3.15 -2.37 -8.87
N HIS A 90 3.29 -2.77 -10.13
CA HIS A 90 2.87 -1.97 -11.27
C HIS A 90 1.36 -2.07 -11.53
N SER A 91 0.66 -3.03 -10.92
CA SER A 91 -0.78 -3.17 -11.03
C SER A 91 -1.50 -2.43 -9.90
N LYS A 92 -2.32 -1.44 -10.29
CA LYS A 92 -3.12 -0.65 -9.35
C LYS A 92 -4.12 -1.51 -8.56
N PRO A 93 -4.93 -2.40 -9.20
CA PRO A 93 -5.85 -3.29 -8.46
C PRO A 93 -5.18 -4.17 -7.40
N TRP A 94 -3.95 -4.62 -7.66
CA TRP A 94 -3.21 -5.46 -6.71
C TRP A 94 -2.72 -4.69 -5.49
N MET A 95 -2.21 -3.48 -5.69
CA MET A 95 -1.81 -2.61 -4.57
C MET A 95 -3.02 -2.11 -3.77
N GLU A 96 -4.14 -1.80 -4.42
CA GLU A 96 -5.39 -1.44 -3.73
C GLU A 96 -5.89 -2.61 -2.86
N ALA A 97 -5.85 -3.85 -3.36
CA ALA A 97 -6.23 -5.03 -2.58
C ALA A 97 -5.32 -5.22 -1.36
N PHE A 98 -4.01 -5.05 -1.51
CA PHE A 98 -3.07 -5.13 -0.40
C PHE A 98 -3.34 -4.05 0.66
N ALA A 99 -3.46 -2.79 0.24
CA ALA A 99 -3.62 -1.65 1.15
C ALA A 99 -4.98 -1.63 1.89
N LYS A 100 -6.01 -2.26 1.32
CA LYS A 100 -7.33 -2.37 1.95
C LYS A 100 -7.37 -3.37 3.10
N ASN A 101 -6.43 -4.31 3.16
CA ASN A 101 -6.41 -5.36 4.18
C ASN A 101 -5.34 -5.05 5.25
N PRO A 102 -5.73 -4.66 6.48
CA PRO A 102 -4.78 -4.28 7.53
C PRO A 102 -3.81 -5.40 7.92
N HIS A 103 -4.25 -6.65 7.87
CA HIS A 103 -3.41 -7.81 8.19
C HIS A 103 -2.26 -7.98 7.20
N LEU A 104 -2.52 -7.74 5.91
CA LEU A 104 -1.48 -7.76 4.88
C LEU A 104 -0.47 -6.63 5.09
N VAL A 105 -0.95 -5.41 5.37
CA VAL A 105 -0.09 -4.25 5.64
C VAL A 105 0.81 -4.46 6.85
N GLN A 106 0.30 -5.07 7.92
CA GLN A 106 1.08 -5.43 9.10
C GLN A 106 2.10 -6.53 8.81
N SER A 107 1.76 -7.47 7.93
CA SER A 107 2.61 -8.61 7.56
C SER A 107 3.61 -8.31 6.44
N ARG A 108 3.67 -7.06 5.94
CA ARG A 108 4.54 -6.68 4.80
C ARG A 108 6.04 -6.92 5.04
N SER A 109 6.47 -6.92 6.29
CA SER A 109 7.87 -7.18 6.69
C SER A 109 8.35 -8.59 6.33
N ARG A 110 7.41 -9.52 6.04
CA ARG A 110 7.70 -10.88 5.57
C ARG A 110 8.22 -10.95 4.14
N LEU A 111 8.09 -9.88 3.35
CA LEU A 111 8.67 -9.80 2.00
C LEU A 111 10.21 -9.83 2.07
N PRO A 112 10.89 -10.30 1.00
CA PRO A 112 12.34 -10.31 0.96
C PRO A 112 12.91 -8.90 1.09
N GLU A 113 14.09 -8.78 1.69
CA GLU A 113 14.63 -7.48 2.09
C GLU A 113 14.88 -6.56 0.89
N GLU A 114 15.21 -7.16 -0.25
CA GLU A 114 15.58 -6.52 -1.50
C GLU A 114 14.40 -5.78 -2.14
N ILE A 115 13.17 -6.33 -2.08
CA ILE A 115 11.98 -5.72 -2.71
C ILE A 115 11.23 -4.77 -1.77
N ARG A 116 11.42 -4.89 -0.45
CA ARG A 116 10.72 -4.07 0.56
C ARG A 116 10.78 -2.55 0.29
N PRO A 117 11.93 -1.93 -0.04
CA PRO A 117 11.97 -0.49 -0.28
C PRO A 117 11.10 -0.03 -1.44
N ALA A 118 11.12 -0.77 -2.56
CA ALA A 118 10.28 -0.47 -3.72
C ALA A 118 8.79 -0.70 -3.39
N PHE A 119 8.51 -1.77 -2.63
CA PHE A 119 7.16 -2.08 -2.17
C PHE A 119 6.59 -1.00 -1.26
N ASP A 120 7.32 -0.58 -0.23
CA ASP A 120 6.90 0.45 0.72
C ASP A 120 6.69 1.80 0.02
N ASN A 121 7.61 2.21 -0.86
CA ASN A 121 7.44 3.43 -1.66
C ASN A 121 6.15 3.37 -2.50
N ARG A 122 5.87 2.22 -3.12
CA ARG A 122 4.66 2.05 -3.91
C ARG A 122 3.41 2.08 -3.04
N LEU A 123 3.43 1.38 -1.91
CA LEU A 123 2.32 1.23 -0.98
C LEU A 123 1.84 2.56 -0.40
N GLN A 124 2.73 3.54 -0.21
CA GLN A 124 2.39 4.90 0.23
C GLN A 124 1.34 5.59 -0.66
N ASN A 125 1.25 5.22 -1.94
CA ASN A 125 0.24 5.77 -2.85
C ASN A 125 -1.17 5.20 -2.63
N PHE A 126 -1.31 4.14 -1.81
CA PHE A 126 -2.53 3.35 -1.66
C PHE A 126 -3.00 3.27 -0.21
N VAL A 127 -2.08 3.31 0.75
CA VAL A 127 -2.41 3.41 2.16
C VAL A 127 -2.81 4.85 2.43
N GLU A 128 -4.11 5.09 2.47
CA GLU A 128 -4.62 6.24 3.20
C GLU A 128 -4.15 6.07 4.65
N LEU A 129 -3.31 6.99 5.12
CA LEU A 129 -2.91 7.07 6.52
C LEU A 129 -4.19 6.93 7.38
N GLU A 130 -4.16 6.08 8.40
CA GLU A 130 -5.30 5.90 9.31
C GLU A 130 -5.79 7.24 9.87
N ASP A 131 -4.88 8.20 10.01
CA ASP A 131 -5.17 9.60 10.33
C ASP A 131 -6.07 10.28 9.28
N VAL A 132 -5.79 10.12 7.97
CA VAL A 132 -6.62 10.67 6.88
C VAL A 132 -8.01 10.01 6.86
N ARG A 133 -8.12 8.73 7.25
CA ARG A 133 -9.44 8.07 7.42
C ARG A 133 -10.21 8.60 8.62
N GLN A 134 -9.54 8.85 9.75
CA GLN A 134 -10.16 9.50 10.91
C GLN A 134 -10.59 10.95 10.58
N TYR A 135 -9.78 11.69 9.82
CA TYR A 135 -10.15 13.02 9.34
C TYR A 135 -11.31 12.97 8.34
N ARG A 136 -11.40 11.95 7.46
CA ARG A 136 -12.58 11.72 6.61
C ARG A 136 -13.84 11.46 7.44
N PHE A 137 -13.73 10.69 8.51
CA PHE A 137 -14.85 10.44 9.43
C PHE A 137 -15.32 11.72 10.14
N LEU A 138 -14.39 12.60 10.52
CA LEU A 138 -14.70 13.94 11.07
C LEU A 138 -15.33 14.89 10.02
N LEU A 139 -15.11 14.64 8.72
CA LEU A 139 -15.68 15.40 7.60
C LEU A 139 -17.09 14.96 7.21
N GLU A 140 -17.50 13.75 7.58
CA GLU A 140 -18.84 13.23 7.32
C GLU A 140 -19.90 13.77 8.30
N ASP A 141 -19.50 14.58 9.28
CA ASP A 141 -20.41 15.41 10.08
C ASP A 141 -20.71 16.73 9.33
N PRO A 142 -21.95 16.91 8.80
CA PRO A 142 -22.31 18.08 8.00
C PRO A 142 -22.25 19.40 8.78
N SER A 143 -22.11 19.35 10.11
CA SER A 143 -21.92 20.53 10.95
C SER A 143 -20.49 21.11 10.92
N LYS A 144 -19.49 20.34 10.44
CA LYS A 144 -18.06 20.72 10.42
C LYS A 144 -17.43 20.74 9.01
N ALA A 145 -18.21 20.43 7.98
CA ALA A 145 -17.77 20.16 6.61
C ALA A 145 -17.20 21.36 5.82
N GLY A 146 -17.28 22.59 6.32
CA GLY A 146 -16.94 23.79 5.53
C GLY A 146 -15.44 24.07 5.34
N ILE A 147 -14.66 24.01 6.43
CA ILE A 147 -13.26 24.47 6.44
C ILE A 147 -12.29 23.29 6.31
N LEU A 148 -12.57 22.22 7.06
CA LEU A 148 -11.74 21.02 7.09
C LEU A 148 -11.79 20.28 5.74
N GLY A 149 -12.93 20.32 5.04
CA GLY A 149 -13.12 19.68 3.74
C GLY A 149 -12.23 20.28 2.65
N LYS A 150 -12.10 21.61 2.64
CA LYS A 150 -11.22 22.34 1.72
C LYS A 150 -9.74 22.13 2.04
N ALA A 151 -9.39 22.05 3.33
CA ALA A 151 -8.02 21.78 3.77
C ALA A 151 -7.57 20.37 3.36
N VAL A 152 -8.44 19.37 3.47
CA VAL A 152 -8.16 17.98 3.06
C VAL A 152 -8.16 17.82 1.53
N GLU A 153 -8.98 18.57 0.80
CA GLU A 153 -8.93 18.59 -0.67
C GLU A 153 -7.65 19.26 -1.18
N ALA A 154 -7.19 20.33 -0.54
CA ALA A 154 -5.88 20.94 -0.79
C ALA A 154 -4.73 20.01 -0.36
N PHE A 155 -4.89 19.29 0.75
CA PHE A 155 -3.96 18.28 1.25
C PHE A 155 -3.74 17.19 0.17
N ASN A 156 -4.81 16.52 -0.24
CA ASN A 156 -4.74 15.42 -1.21
C ASN A 156 -4.23 15.84 -2.59
N LYS A 157 -4.31 17.12 -2.95
CA LYS A 157 -3.90 17.61 -4.26
C LYS A 157 -2.39 17.92 -4.32
N GLN A 158 -1.70 18.11 -3.21
CA GLN A 158 -0.36 18.72 -3.22
C GLN A 158 0.48 18.45 -1.96
N TYR A 159 0.92 17.21 -1.68
CA TYR A 159 2.03 17.00 -0.74
C TYR A 159 3.38 17.17 -1.42
N CYS A 160 3.76 18.43 -1.60
CA CYS A 160 5.13 18.92 -1.48
C CYS A 160 5.09 20.42 -1.14
N GLY A 161 5.35 20.76 0.13
CA GLY A 161 5.92 22.06 0.55
C GLY A 161 5.06 23.31 0.37
N THR A 162 3.82 23.35 0.87
CA THR A 162 3.04 24.61 0.86
C THR A 162 2.48 24.95 2.24
N THR A 163 2.69 26.20 2.66
CA THR A 163 2.11 26.83 3.87
C THR A 163 0.61 27.04 3.68
N ILE A 164 -0.22 26.69 4.66
CA ILE A 164 -1.67 26.91 4.60
C ILE A 164 -2.04 27.95 5.66
N SER A 165 -2.55 29.10 5.24
CA SER A 165 -3.13 30.11 6.14
C SER A 165 -4.60 29.78 6.41
N ILE A 166 -4.96 29.61 7.68
CA ILE A 166 -6.32 29.33 8.15
C ILE A 166 -6.77 30.49 9.03
N SER A 167 -7.90 31.12 8.70
CA SER A 167 -8.59 32.09 9.56
C SER A 167 -9.80 31.42 10.21
N ASP A 168 -9.96 31.52 11.52
CA ASP A 168 -11.05 30.85 12.24
C ASP A 168 -12.39 31.61 12.23
N GLY A 169 -12.45 32.75 11.54
CA GLY A 169 -13.61 33.64 11.50
C GLY A 169 -13.56 34.76 12.53
N THR A 170 -12.60 34.75 13.45
CA THR A 170 -12.02 35.96 14.04
C THR A 170 -10.93 36.52 13.10
N ASP A 171 -10.60 37.81 13.19
CA ASP A 171 -9.61 38.46 12.32
C ASP A 171 -8.17 37.89 12.45
N ASP A 172 -7.99 36.86 13.29
CA ASP A 172 -6.73 36.17 13.49
C ASP A 172 -6.50 35.11 12.40
N LYS A 173 -5.34 35.22 11.73
CA LYS A 173 -4.86 34.27 10.73
C LYS A 173 -3.75 33.41 11.31
N TYR A 174 -3.89 32.11 11.17
CA TYR A 174 -2.89 31.13 11.59
C TYR A 174 -2.22 30.53 10.36
N ASP A 175 -0.90 30.55 10.30
CA ASP A 175 -0.14 29.81 9.28
C ASP A 175 0.20 28.42 9.83
N CYS A 176 -0.40 27.39 9.24
CA CYS A 176 -0.11 26.00 9.56
C CYS A 176 0.94 25.44 8.60
N ILE A 177 2.01 24.87 9.16
CA ILE A 177 3.07 24.19 8.41
C ILE A 177 3.06 22.72 8.84
N VAL A 178 2.75 21.84 7.89
CA VAL A 178 2.77 20.38 8.10
C VAL A 178 4.10 19.86 7.58
N LEU A 179 4.86 19.18 8.46
CA LEU A 179 6.19 18.66 8.14
C LEU A 179 6.19 17.12 8.21
N PRO A 180 6.90 16.45 7.29
CA PRO A 180 7.19 15.02 7.43
C PRO A 180 8.11 14.77 8.63
N SER A 181 7.97 13.60 9.26
CA SER A 181 8.56 13.29 10.58
C SER A 181 10.09 13.37 10.60
N ASP A 182 10.73 13.07 9.49
CA ASP A 182 12.18 13.15 9.26
C ASP A 182 12.73 14.59 9.17
N SER A 183 11.84 15.58 9.07
CA SER A 183 12.17 17.00 8.97
C SER A 183 11.82 17.81 10.23
N CYS A 184 11.16 17.19 11.22
CA CYS A 184 10.75 17.83 12.46
C CYS A 184 11.92 18.39 13.26
N ASP A 185 12.98 17.62 13.46
CA ASP A 185 14.10 18.01 14.33
C ASP A 185 14.85 19.26 13.82
N LYS A 186 14.96 19.41 12.48
CA LYS A 186 15.59 20.59 11.85
C LYS A 186 14.69 21.82 11.86
N ALA A 187 13.38 21.62 11.75
CA ALA A 187 12.42 22.72 11.77
C ALA A 187 12.23 23.28 13.18
N GLU A 188 12.27 22.44 14.21
CA GLU A 188 12.15 22.86 15.61
C GLU A 188 13.31 23.80 16.03
N GLU A 189 14.52 23.57 15.51
CA GLU A 189 15.69 24.43 15.74
C GLU A 189 15.56 25.81 15.06
N HIS A 190 14.94 25.86 13.88
CA HIS A 190 14.69 27.12 13.16
C HIS A 190 13.50 27.90 13.71
N LEU A 191 12.47 27.21 14.19
CA LEU A 191 11.21 27.81 14.67
C LEU A 191 11.31 28.41 16.06
N LYS A 192 12.26 27.96 16.91
CA LYS A 192 12.58 28.61 18.20
C LYS A 192 13.00 30.08 18.08
N LYS A 193 13.28 30.58 16.87
CA LYS A 193 13.65 31.98 16.60
C LYS A 193 12.48 32.88 16.19
N GLY A 194 11.31 32.33 15.85
CA GLY A 194 10.12 33.08 15.42
C GLY A 194 9.02 33.00 16.48
N LYS A 195 8.39 34.13 16.84
CA LYS A 195 7.53 34.23 18.03
C LYS A 195 6.12 33.63 17.91
N ASP A 196 5.66 33.22 16.73
CA ASP A 196 4.24 32.93 16.51
C ASP A 196 3.98 31.63 15.73
N VAL A 197 4.51 30.49 16.19
CA VAL A 197 4.23 29.19 15.56
C VAL A 197 3.69 28.18 16.57
N LEU A 198 2.45 27.74 16.35
CA LEU A 198 1.78 26.70 17.13
C LEU A 198 2.05 25.34 16.47
N LEU A 199 2.94 24.54 17.07
CA LEU A 199 3.22 23.17 16.63
C LEU A 199 2.08 22.25 17.08
N LEU A 200 1.26 21.80 16.14
CA LEU A 200 0.30 20.73 16.40
C LEU A 200 1.00 19.38 16.30
N GLY A 201 1.51 18.92 17.45
CA GLY A 201 1.63 17.52 17.87
C GLY A 201 2.41 16.54 16.99
N ARG A 202 3.47 15.97 17.57
CA ARG A 202 4.10 14.73 17.08
C ARG A 202 3.07 13.60 17.19
N LEU A 203 2.73 12.96 16.08
CA LEU A 203 1.99 11.69 16.12
C LEU A 203 2.88 10.67 16.86
N PRO A 204 2.36 9.96 17.89
CA PRO A 204 3.17 9.07 18.72
C PRO A 204 3.74 7.91 17.89
N GLU A 205 4.95 7.49 18.26
CA GLU A 205 5.72 6.39 17.65
C GLU A 205 5.02 5.02 17.71
#